data_AF-A0A2D0HKP6-F1
#
_entry.id   AF-A0A2D0HKP6-F1
#
_cell.length_a   1.000
_cell.length_b   1.000
_cell.length_c   1.000
_cell.angle_alpha   90.00
_cell.angle_beta   90.00
_cell.angle_gamma   90.00
#
_symmetry.space_group_name_H-M   'P 1'
#
loop_
_entity.id
_entity.type
_entity.pdbx_description
1 polymer ?
#
loop_
_entity_poly.entity_id
_entity_poly.type
_entity_poly.pdbx_seq_one_letter_code
_entity_poly.pdbx_strand_id
1 'polypeptide(L)'
;MNKEKKLERQFAHALLIRSVFVAYLQDRDILSQKFFSSRFGVDSFNELLNDKLATYELFEWLQTIFNGDLFPVSIKERDAVAKKHLEVAQSLIGGVEEIGTGQQRLWRAYDFKVIPIELISSIYESFVYATDSKSAKENSTHYTPINLVDLVLSEVFKELDGDAKVLDLACGSGVFLVESLRRLVVKRWTNGESQTRHLIRETLYNQIYGVDINPEAVQIAAFSLYLTALELDYELEQHRQLADDLKFQKLIGNNLFASDAFDETAEFNQIEQFTHKQFSAIVGNPPWTKPKSNKSAEQYCKRKRPDFGYPDGYPTAYGTPPDQAFLWRIGDFANDKTCIGLILHGKPFFSNDTAAKKAKESLLMRYKPKVIVNLSKLYRDDLFPNSEAPAMILIAEGKYSEQRDTFYFVCPERSIDFRRHGIVEIGAEHIKKLPVVSTAFDSDMLKVATWGSARDIYLIQKLRTLPKIEEIAGNPPKSGFLLVIRKMKL
;
A
#
# COMPACT_ATOMS: atom_id res chain seq x y z
N MET A 1 -29.35 30.12 24.52
CA MET A 1 -28.38 29.95 23.41
C MET A 1 -28.27 28.47 23.10
N ASN A 2 -28.90 28.02 22.01
CA ASN A 2 -28.79 26.64 21.55
C ASN A 2 -27.32 26.33 21.25
N LYS A 3 -26.75 25.33 21.93
CA LYS A 3 -25.52 24.69 21.47
C LYS A 3 -25.84 24.12 20.08
N GLU A 4 -25.40 24.81 19.04
CA GLU A 4 -25.54 24.30 17.68
C GLU A 4 -24.97 22.89 17.60
N LYS A 5 -25.79 21.93 17.18
CA LYS A 5 -25.31 20.56 16.93
C LYS A 5 -24.23 20.64 15.86
N LYS A 6 -23.00 20.23 16.21
CA LYS A 6 -21.91 20.04 15.25
C LYS A 6 -22.32 18.96 14.26
N LEU A 7 -21.95 19.13 12.98
CA LEU A 7 -22.15 18.11 11.96
C LEU A 7 -21.42 16.83 12.40
N GLU A 8 -22.06 15.67 12.22
CA GLU A 8 -21.42 14.39 12.47
C GLU A 8 -20.20 14.24 11.57
N ARG A 9 -19.09 13.73 12.12
CA ARG A 9 -17.81 13.66 11.40
C ARG A 9 -17.92 12.87 10.10
N GLN A 10 -18.68 11.77 10.10
CA GLN A 10 -18.94 10.97 8.89
C GLN A 10 -19.53 11.79 7.75
N PHE A 11 -20.49 12.69 8.05
CA PHE A 11 -21.11 13.56 7.06
C PHE A 11 -20.18 14.69 6.63
N ALA A 12 -19.39 15.24 7.57
CA ALA A 12 -18.38 16.23 7.23
C ALA A 12 -17.33 15.64 6.26
N HIS A 13 -16.87 14.42 6.52
CA HIS A 13 -15.91 13.73 5.67
C HIS A 13 -16.49 13.43 4.29
N ALA A 14 -17.67 12.81 4.22
CA ALA A 14 -18.32 12.51 2.94
C ALA A 14 -18.57 13.77 2.10
N LEU A 15 -18.96 14.88 2.73
CA LEU A 15 -19.12 16.17 2.04
C LEU A 15 -17.78 16.71 1.49
N LEU A 16 -16.72 16.74 2.30
CA LEU A 16 -15.41 17.23 1.88
C LEU A 16 -14.82 16.37 0.76
N ILE A 17 -14.94 15.05 0.88
CA ILE A 17 -14.46 14.08 -0.12
C ILE A 17 -15.13 14.30 -1.47
N ARG A 18 -16.46 14.33 -1.50
CA ARG A 18 -17.20 14.60 -2.75
C ARG A 18 -16.87 15.99 -3.30
N SER A 19 -16.67 16.99 -2.44
CA SER A 19 -16.31 18.34 -2.89
C SER A 19 -14.93 18.38 -3.55
N VAL A 20 -13.93 17.74 -2.95
CA VAL A 20 -12.58 17.63 -3.51
C VAL A 20 -12.60 16.84 -4.83
N PHE A 21 -13.40 15.79 -4.91
CA PHE A 21 -13.58 15.04 -6.15
C PHE A 21 -14.17 15.89 -7.27
N VAL A 22 -15.27 16.60 -7.02
CA VAL A 22 -15.88 17.42 -8.06
C VAL A 22 -14.94 18.54 -8.49
N ALA A 23 -14.21 19.14 -7.56
CA ALA A 23 -13.17 20.10 -7.87
C ALA A 23 -12.09 19.50 -8.78
N TYR A 24 -11.63 18.27 -8.49
CA TYR A 24 -10.67 17.55 -9.31
C TYR A 24 -11.19 17.31 -10.75
N LEU A 25 -12.45 16.86 -10.88
CA LEU A 25 -13.07 16.65 -12.18
C LEU A 25 -13.25 17.96 -12.96
N GLN A 26 -13.65 19.04 -12.28
CA GLN A 26 -13.80 20.35 -12.91
C GLN A 26 -12.45 20.91 -13.37
N ASP A 27 -11.44 20.88 -12.52
CA ASP A 27 -10.14 21.48 -12.82
C ASP A 27 -9.46 20.75 -14.00
N ARG A 28 -9.68 19.45 -14.19
CA ARG A 28 -9.26 18.71 -15.40
C ARG A 28 -10.20 18.84 -16.59
N ASP A 29 -11.20 19.71 -16.48
CA ASP A 29 -12.22 19.96 -17.50
C ASP A 29 -13.04 18.70 -17.86
N ILE A 30 -13.02 17.68 -17.00
CA ILE A 30 -13.87 16.49 -17.10
C ILE A 30 -15.32 16.92 -16.88
N LEU A 31 -15.56 17.75 -15.86
CA LEU A 31 -16.80 18.50 -15.68
C LEU A 31 -16.56 19.94 -16.15
N SER A 32 -16.74 20.18 -17.44
CA SER A 32 -16.51 21.50 -18.05
C SER A 32 -17.44 22.60 -17.51
N GLN A 33 -17.07 23.87 -17.68
CA GLN A 33 -17.95 25.00 -17.40
C GLN A 33 -19.32 24.87 -18.11
N LYS A 34 -19.33 24.34 -19.35
CA LYS A 34 -20.56 24.10 -20.10
C LYS A 34 -21.48 23.08 -19.42
N PHE A 35 -20.92 22.07 -18.76
CA PHE A 35 -21.69 21.12 -17.97
C PHE A 35 -22.43 21.82 -16.82
N PHE A 36 -21.71 22.65 -16.04
CA PHE A 36 -22.31 23.38 -14.93
C PHE A 36 -23.36 24.39 -15.39
N SER A 37 -23.09 25.15 -16.46
CA SER A 37 -24.00 26.19 -16.92
C SER A 37 -25.26 25.62 -17.55
N SER A 38 -25.15 24.55 -18.34
CA SER A 38 -26.31 23.91 -18.97
C SER A 38 -27.18 23.13 -17.98
N ARG A 39 -26.57 22.49 -16.97
CA ARG A 39 -27.29 21.64 -16.03
C ARG A 39 -27.82 22.38 -14.80
N PHE A 40 -27.05 23.33 -14.27
CA PHE A 40 -27.34 23.99 -13.00
C PHE A 40 -27.40 25.52 -13.10
N GLY A 41 -27.12 26.12 -14.26
CA GLY A 41 -27.18 27.57 -14.45
C GLY A 41 -26.07 28.36 -13.73
N VAL A 42 -24.97 27.70 -13.37
CA VAL A 42 -23.79 28.31 -12.73
C VAL A 42 -22.54 27.98 -13.53
N ASP A 43 -21.46 28.77 -13.39
CA ASP A 43 -20.26 28.57 -14.19
C ASP A 43 -19.25 27.61 -13.54
N SER A 44 -19.40 27.32 -12.26
CA SER A 44 -18.49 26.43 -11.53
C SER A 44 -19.15 25.70 -10.38
N PHE A 45 -18.52 24.61 -9.94
CA PHE A 45 -18.85 23.91 -8.71
C PHE A 45 -18.72 24.81 -7.47
N ASN A 46 -17.75 25.73 -7.46
CA ASN A 46 -17.59 26.66 -6.34
C ASN A 46 -18.84 27.54 -6.17
N GLU A 47 -19.42 28.00 -7.28
CA GLU A 47 -20.71 28.71 -7.27
C GLU A 47 -21.88 27.81 -6.91
N LEU A 48 -21.88 26.56 -7.41
CA LEU A 48 -22.92 25.57 -7.13
C LEU A 48 -23.09 25.29 -5.63
N LEU A 49 -21.99 25.33 -4.86
CA LEU A 49 -22.01 25.12 -3.40
C LEU A 49 -22.88 26.15 -2.64
N ASN A 50 -23.24 27.28 -3.27
CA ASN A 50 -24.21 28.22 -2.70
C ASN A 50 -25.65 27.67 -2.69
N ASP A 51 -25.97 26.71 -3.57
CA ASP A 51 -27.25 26.03 -3.65
C ASP A 51 -27.12 24.59 -3.14
N LYS A 52 -27.66 24.35 -1.95
CA LYS A 52 -27.67 23.02 -1.32
C LYS A 52 -28.44 22.00 -2.16
N LEU A 53 -29.57 22.36 -2.76
CA LEU A 53 -30.39 21.40 -3.51
C LEU A 53 -29.66 20.96 -4.77
N ALA A 54 -29.13 21.93 -5.53
CA ALA A 54 -28.37 21.64 -6.75
C ALA A 54 -27.07 20.88 -6.46
N THR A 55 -26.37 21.22 -5.37
CA THR A 55 -25.17 20.49 -4.91
C THR A 55 -25.47 19.01 -4.64
N TYR A 56 -26.55 18.71 -3.93
CA TYR A 56 -26.92 17.32 -3.63
C TYR A 56 -27.43 16.58 -4.87
N GLU A 57 -28.10 17.26 -5.80
CA GLU A 57 -28.47 16.68 -7.09
C GLU A 57 -27.21 16.26 -7.88
N LEU A 58 -26.16 17.09 -7.89
CA LEU A 58 -24.87 16.73 -8.50
C LEU A 58 -24.24 15.50 -7.83
N PHE A 59 -24.24 15.45 -6.49
CA PHE A 59 -23.69 14.30 -5.77
C PHE A 59 -24.45 13.00 -6.03
N GLU A 60 -25.78 13.06 -6.10
CA GLU A 60 -26.64 11.92 -6.45
C GLU A 60 -26.40 11.47 -7.91
N TRP A 61 -26.20 12.42 -8.83
CA TRP A 61 -25.83 12.13 -10.21
C TRP A 61 -24.46 11.42 -10.31
N LEU A 62 -23.43 11.91 -9.60
CA LEU A 62 -22.11 11.27 -9.56
C LEU A 62 -22.20 9.86 -9.00
N GLN A 63 -22.97 9.66 -7.93
CA GLN A 63 -23.19 8.33 -7.38
C GLN A 63 -23.74 7.36 -8.45
N THR A 64 -24.61 7.84 -9.34
CA THR A 64 -25.15 7.03 -10.45
C THR A 64 -24.09 6.71 -11.51
N ILE A 65 -23.28 7.70 -11.90
CA ILE A 65 -22.25 7.55 -12.94
C ILE A 65 -21.15 6.54 -12.55
N PHE A 66 -20.81 6.50 -11.26
CA PHE A 66 -19.79 5.60 -10.71
C PHE A 66 -20.39 4.38 -9.99
N ASN A 67 -21.61 3.96 -10.36
CA ASN A 67 -22.34 2.78 -9.86
C ASN A 67 -22.41 2.62 -8.33
N GLY A 68 -22.41 3.72 -7.60
CA GLY A 68 -22.49 3.72 -6.14
C GLY A 68 -21.22 3.27 -5.42
N ASP A 69 -20.09 3.13 -6.12
CA ASP A 69 -18.78 2.91 -5.47
C ASP A 69 -18.25 4.18 -4.82
N LEU A 70 -18.74 5.35 -5.25
CA LEU A 70 -18.52 6.62 -4.58
C LEU A 70 -19.36 6.74 -3.31
N PHE A 71 -18.82 7.48 -2.34
CA PHE A 71 -19.45 7.77 -1.05
C PHE A 71 -20.96 8.08 -1.18
N PRO A 72 -21.84 7.23 -0.62
CA PRO A 72 -23.26 7.33 -0.85
C PRO A 72 -23.85 8.58 -0.20
N VAL A 73 -24.79 9.22 -0.90
CA VAL A 73 -25.56 10.34 -0.36
C VAL A 73 -26.67 9.78 0.52
N SER A 74 -26.62 10.00 1.83
CA SER A 74 -27.70 9.57 2.73
C SER A 74 -28.72 10.69 2.98
N ILE A 75 -30.00 10.32 3.15
CA ILE A 75 -31.06 11.28 3.49
C ILE A 75 -30.72 12.00 4.81
N LYS A 76 -30.20 11.26 5.79
CA LYS A 76 -29.76 11.80 7.09
C LYS A 76 -28.68 12.87 6.93
N GLU A 77 -27.72 12.62 6.05
CA GLU A 77 -26.69 13.60 5.73
C GLU A 77 -27.30 14.84 5.08
N ARG A 78 -28.14 14.64 4.06
CA ARG A 78 -28.80 15.74 3.33
C ARG A 78 -29.60 16.62 4.28
N ASP A 79 -30.25 16.06 5.30
CA ASP A 79 -30.97 16.82 6.32
C ASP A 79 -30.04 17.52 7.31
N ALA A 80 -28.92 16.88 7.68
CA ALA A 80 -27.97 17.40 8.66
C ALA A 80 -27.05 18.52 8.11
N VAL A 81 -26.74 18.50 6.82
CA VAL A 81 -25.86 19.51 6.20
C VAL A 81 -26.59 20.83 6.02
N ALA A 82 -26.02 21.92 6.56
CA ALA A 82 -26.54 23.27 6.47
C ALA A 82 -25.65 24.12 5.54
N LYS A 83 -26.15 25.30 5.14
CA LYS A 83 -25.41 26.23 4.26
C LYS A 83 -23.99 26.53 4.77
N LYS A 84 -23.84 26.77 6.08
CA LYS A 84 -22.52 26.99 6.72
C LYS A 84 -21.51 25.86 6.52
N HIS A 85 -21.96 24.62 6.33
CA HIS A 85 -21.07 23.49 6.06
C HIS A 85 -20.61 23.48 4.59
N LEU A 86 -21.49 23.90 3.66
CA LEU A 86 -21.14 24.08 2.25
C LEU A 86 -20.20 25.27 2.05
N GLU A 87 -20.35 26.34 2.84
CA GLU A 87 -19.42 27.47 2.86
C GLU A 87 -17.99 27.03 3.22
N VAL A 88 -17.84 26.08 4.17
CA VAL A 88 -16.51 25.51 4.48
C VAL A 88 -15.94 24.72 3.29
N ALA A 89 -16.77 23.92 2.62
CA ALA A 89 -16.34 23.21 1.40
C ALA A 89 -15.98 24.20 0.28
N GLN A 90 -16.72 25.30 0.16
CA GLN A 90 -16.49 26.35 -0.83
C GLN A 90 -15.18 27.09 -0.56
N SER A 91 -14.90 27.49 0.68
CA SER A 91 -13.63 28.12 1.08
C SER A 91 -12.45 27.17 0.85
N LEU A 92 -12.63 25.86 1.14
CA LEU A 92 -11.63 24.84 0.83
C LEU A 92 -11.37 24.83 -0.68
N ILE A 93 -12.34 24.43 -1.51
CA ILE A 93 -12.15 24.30 -2.96
C ILE A 93 -11.73 25.60 -3.65
N GLY A 94 -12.15 26.76 -3.11
CA GLY A 94 -11.72 28.06 -3.59
C GLY A 94 -10.22 28.27 -3.42
N GLY A 95 -9.66 27.84 -2.29
CA GLY A 95 -8.24 27.94 -1.97
C GLY A 95 -7.75 29.38 -1.78
N VAL A 96 -8.66 30.36 -1.67
CA VAL A 96 -8.37 31.79 -1.54
C VAL A 96 -8.35 32.27 -0.09
N GLU A 97 -8.60 31.38 0.86
CA GLU A 97 -8.66 31.69 2.28
C GLU A 97 -7.86 30.67 3.08
N GLU A 98 -7.10 31.13 4.07
CA GLU A 98 -6.58 30.26 5.11
C GLU A 98 -7.68 29.99 6.15
N ILE A 99 -8.29 28.80 6.08
CA ILE A 99 -9.47 28.41 6.88
C ILE A 99 -9.25 28.61 8.41
N GLY A 100 -8.03 28.42 8.90
CA GLY A 100 -7.73 28.55 10.34
C GLY A 100 -7.72 29.98 10.87
N THR A 101 -7.36 30.95 10.01
CA THR A 101 -7.17 32.37 10.40
C THR A 101 -8.21 33.29 9.76
N GLY A 102 -8.89 32.83 8.72
CA GLY A 102 -9.77 33.64 7.87
C GLY A 102 -9.01 34.57 6.92
N GLN A 103 -7.69 34.47 6.86
CA GLN A 103 -6.84 35.33 6.05
C GLN A 103 -7.07 35.05 4.55
N GLN A 104 -7.53 36.07 3.82
CA GLN A 104 -7.71 36.00 2.36
C GLN A 104 -6.36 36.04 1.63
N ARG A 105 -6.32 35.43 0.45
CA ARG A 105 -5.14 35.29 -0.43
C ARG A 105 -5.44 35.91 -1.78
N LEU A 106 -4.43 36.54 -2.38
CA LEU A 106 -4.54 37.12 -3.74
C LEU A 106 -4.46 36.05 -4.84
N TRP A 107 -4.03 34.83 -4.50
CA TRP A 107 -3.92 33.69 -5.40
C TRP A 107 -4.46 32.42 -4.73
N ARG A 108 -4.88 31.45 -5.55
CA ARG A 108 -5.31 30.15 -5.06
C ARG A 108 -4.12 29.41 -4.46
N ALA A 109 -4.33 28.79 -3.30
CA ALA A 109 -3.29 28.04 -2.58
C ALA A 109 -2.86 26.77 -3.32
N TYR A 110 -3.74 26.22 -4.16
CA TYR A 110 -3.52 24.99 -4.90
C TYR A 110 -4.37 24.97 -6.18
N ASP A 111 -3.94 24.13 -7.12
CA ASP A 111 -4.63 23.87 -8.40
C ASP A 111 -4.75 22.35 -8.55
N PHE A 112 -5.98 21.84 -8.67
CA PHE A 112 -6.17 20.41 -8.76
C PHE A 112 -5.64 19.85 -10.08
N LYS A 113 -5.43 20.66 -11.13
CA LYS A 113 -4.81 20.22 -12.41
C LYS A 113 -3.44 19.59 -12.22
N VAL A 114 -2.66 20.10 -11.28
CA VAL A 114 -1.27 19.68 -11.04
C VAL A 114 -1.13 18.78 -9.81
N ILE A 115 -2.15 18.73 -8.96
CA ILE A 115 -2.17 17.86 -7.79
C ILE A 115 -2.31 16.40 -8.24
N PRO A 116 -1.37 15.51 -7.85
CA PRO A 116 -1.48 14.08 -8.11
C PRO A 116 -2.69 13.47 -7.40
N ILE A 117 -3.29 12.43 -8.00
CA ILE A 117 -4.43 11.70 -7.42
C ILE A 117 -4.08 11.13 -6.04
N GLU A 118 -2.83 10.70 -5.89
CA GLU A 118 -2.31 10.05 -4.70
C GLU A 118 -2.32 11.02 -3.50
N LEU A 119 -2.21 12.33 -3.75
CA LEU A 119 -2.36 13.35 -2.69
C LEU A 119 -3.80 13.39 -2.18
N ILE A 120 -4.79 13.24 -3.05
CA ILE A 120 -6.21 13.23 -2.67
C ILE A 120 -6.50 12.04 -1.76
N SER A 121 -5.99 10.86 -2.12
CA SER A 121 -6.07 9.64 -1.29
C SER A 121 -5.39 9.85 0.06
N SER A 122 -4.23 10.52 0.10
CA SER A 122 -3.53 10.84 1.35
C SER A 122 -4.31 11.81 2.26
N ILE A 123 -4.99 12.80 1.67
CA ILE A 123 -5.87 13.73 2.40
C ILE A 123 -7.02 12.95 3.05
N TYR A 124 -7.60 11.99 2.33
CA TYR A 124 -8.67 11.15 2.86
C TYR A 124 -8.21 10.25 3.99
N GLU A 125 -7.07 9.59 3.83
CA GLU A 125 -6.49 8.84 4.93
C GLU A 125 -6.27 9.74 6.16
N SER A 126 -5.73 10.97 5.97
CA SER A 126 -5.57 11.96 7.05
C SER A 126 -6.87 12.26 7.79
N PHE A 127 -8.01 12.35 7.08
CA PHE A 127 -9.32 12.52 7.71
C PHE A 127 -9.71 11.30 8.55
N VAL A 128 -9.50 10.09 8.03
CA VAL A 128 -9.77 8.83 8.77
C VAL A 128 -8.91 8.74 10.04
N TYR A 129 -7.61 9.06 9.97
CA TYR A 129 -6.73 9.12 11.16
C TYR A 129 -7.24 10.13 12.21
N ALA A 130 -7.78 11.27 11.77
CA ALA A 130 -8.29 12.30 12.66
C ALA A 130 -9.59 11.90 13.38
N THR A 131 -10.43 11.07 12.74
CA THR A 131 -11.64 10.53 13.38
C THR A 131 -11.33 9.58 14.52
N ASP A 132 -10.29 8.77 14.35
CA ASP A 132 -10.18 7.51 15.07
C ASP A 132 -8.73 7.22 15.50
N SER A 133 -8.06 8.23 16.04
CA SER A 133 -6.65 8.19 16.50
C SER A 133 -6.26 6.99 17.39
N LYS A 134 -7.22 6.32 18.03
CA LYS A 134 -7.02 5.04 18.74
C LYS A 134 -7.09 3.82 17.81
N SER A 135 -8.06 3.74 16.90
CA SER A 135 -8.20 2.62 15.96
C SER A 135 -7.20 2.72 14.80
N ALA A 136 -6.83 3.91 14.35
CA ALA A 136 -5.88 4.12 13.26
C ALA A 136 -4.43 3.78 13.67
N LYS A 137 -4.07 3.98 14.95
CA LYS A 137 -2.84 3.42 15.54
C LYS A 137 -2.91 1.89 15.70
N GLU A 138 -4.10 1.33 15.90
CA GLU A 138 -4.30 -0.12 16.04
C GLU A 138 -4.36 -0.83 14.67
N ASN A 139 -4.86 -0.17 13.62
CA ASN A 139 -5.02 -0.72 12.27
C ASN A 139 -3.78 -0.52 11.37
N SER A 140 -2.74 0.17 11.85
CA SER A 140 -1.46 0.36 11.13
C SER A 140 -1.62 0.78 9.67
N THR A 141 -2.68 1.53 9.35
CA THR A 141 -2.74 2.22 8.07
C THR A 141 -1.55 3.18 8.10
N HIS A 142 -0.60 2.99 7.20
CA HIS A 142 0.50 3.92 7.00
C HIS A 142 0.49 4.23 5.52
N TYR A 143 0.35 5.52 5.20
CA TYR A 143 0.53 6.00 3.84
C TYR A 143 1.87 5.49 3.33
N THR A 144 1.84 4.74 2.23
CA THR A 144 3.05 4.20 1.62
C THR A 144 3.62 5.24 0.67
N PRO A 145 4.85 5.74 0.91
CA PRO A 145 5.45 6.73 0.02
C PRO A 145 5.53 6.19 -1.40
N ILE A 146 5.15 7.02 -2.37
CA ILE A 146 5.09 6.63 -3.79
C ILE A 146 6.44 6.15 -4.32
N ASN A 147 7.55 6.72 -3.85
CA ASN A 147 8.89 6.29 -4.25
C ASN A 147 9.21 4.83 -3.83
N LEU A 148 8.62 4.35 -2.72
CA LEU A 148 8.75 2.94 -2.32
C LEU A 148 7.85 2.04 -3.16
N VAL A 149 6.63 2.50 -3.47
CA VAL A 149 5.73 1.79 -4.40
C VAL A 149 6.42 1.63 -5.75
N ASP A 150 7.00 2.71 -6.28
CA ASP A 150 7.74 2.71 -7.54
C ASP A 150 8.95 1.76 -7.50
N LEU A 151 9.73 1.76 -6.41
CA LEU A 151 10.85 0.83 -6.24
C LEU A 151 10.39 -0.64 -6.28
N VAL A 152 9.28 -0.98 -5.61
CA VAL A 152 8.72 -2.34 -5.61
C VAL A 152 8.22 -2.70 -7.00
N LEU A 153 7.37 -1.86 -7.59
CA LEU A 153 6.72 -2.14 -8.86
C LEU A 153 7.72 -2.16 -10.02
N SER A 154 8.77 -1.34 -9.99
CA SER A 154 9.83 -1.35 -10.99
C SER A 154 10.56 -2.69 -11.07
N GLU A 155 10.74 -3.39 -9.95
CA GLU A 155 11.31 -4.74 -9.96
C GLU A 155 10.28 -5.79 -10.37
N VAL A 156 9.05 -5.71 -9.86
CA VAL A 156 7.99 -6.67 -10.17
C VAL A 156 7.62 -6.65 -11.65
N PHE A 157 7.45 -5.46 -12.24
CA PHE A 157 6.96 -5.29 -13.61
C PHE A 157 8.00 -5.59 -14.71
N LYS A 158 9.27 -5.84 -14.37
CA LYS A 158 10.30 -6.25 -15.35
C LYS A 158 9.92 -7.54 -16.07
N GLU A 159 9.25 -8.45 -15.38
CA GLU A 159 8.97 -9.81 -15.87
C GLU A 159 7.49 -10.06 -16.20
N LEU A 160 6.61 -9.08 -15.93
CA LEU A 160 5.20 -9.20 -16.26
C LEU A 160 4.96 -8.96 -17.74
N ASP A 161 3.80 -9.32 -18.27
CA ASP A 161 3.34 -8.92 -19.60
C ASP A 161 2.15 -7.96 -19.49
N GLY A 162 1.67 -7.44 -20.63
CA GLY A 162 0.57 -6.48 -20.66
C GLY A 162 -0.76 -7.04 -20.14
N ASP A 163 -0.97 -8.36 -20.23
CA ASP A 163 -2.16 -9.08 -19.76
C ASP A 163 -2.06 -9.55 -18.29
N ALA A 164 -0.99 -9.16 -17.59
CA ALA A 164 -0.76 -9.56 -16.21
C ALA A 164 -1.88 -9.08 -15.27
N LYS A 165 -2.28 -9.97 -14.35
CA LYS A 165 -3.24 -9.66 -13.28
C LYS A 165 -2.50 -9.38 -11.97
N VAL A 166 -2.89 -8.31 -11.29
CA VAL A 166 -2.25 -7.81 -10.07
C VAL A 166 -3.24 -7.86 -8.90
N LEU A 167 -2.77 -8.36 -7.76
CA LEU A 167 -3.51 -8.45 -6.51
C LEU A 167 -2.80 -7.69 -5.38
N ASP A 168 -3.56 -6.95 -4.58
CA ASP A 168 -3.13 -6.48 -3.26
C ASP A 168 -4.15 -6.93 -2.20
N LEU A 169 -3.70 -7.71 -1.20
CA LEU A 169 -4.57 -8.27 -0.15
C LEU A 169 -4.74 -7.34 1.06
N ALA A 170 -4.08 -6.19 1.09
CA ALA A 170 -4.22 -5.16 2.09
C ALA A 170 -4.14 -3.79 1.41
N CYS A 171 -5.03 -3.58 0.43
CA CYS A 171 -4.84 -2.54 -0.58
C CYS A 171 -4.96 -1.11 -0.04
N GLY A 172 -5.55 -0.91 1.15
CA GLY A 172 -5.74 0.40 1.74
C GLY A 172 -6.43 1.36 0.77
N SER A 173 -5.82 2.54 0.55
CA SER A 173 -6.28 3.54 -0.42
C SER A 173 -5.99 3.19 -1.89
N GLY A 174 -5.36 2.05 -2.16
CA GLY A 174 -5.16 1.51 -3.50
C GLY A 174 -3.93 2.02 -4.24
N VAL A 175 -2.94 2.62 -3.56
CA VAL A 175 -1.75 3.20 -4.22
C VAL A 175 -1.00 2.19 -5.10
N PHE A 176 -0.82 0.94 -4.62
CA PHE A 176 -0.19 -0.12 -5.41
C PHE A 176 -1.03 -0.49 -6.65
N LEU A 177 -2.35 -0.50 -6.51
CA LEU A 177 -3.28 -0.86 -7.58
C LEU A 177 -3.35 0.23 -8.66
N VAL A 178 -3.40 1.50 -8.25
CA VAL A 178 -3.35 2.67 -9.13
C VAL A 178 -2.06 2.68 -9.94
N GLU A 179 -0.93 2.52 -9.27
CA GLU A 179 0.38 2.51 -9.92
C GLU A 179 0.59 1.28 -10.82
N SER A 180 -0.03 0.15 -10.47
CA SER A 180 -0.07 -1.04 -11.32
C SER A 180 -0.92 -0.82 -12.56
N LEU A 181 -2.08 -0.16 -12.44
CA LEU A 181 -2.95 0.18 -13.58
C LEU A 181 -2.19 1.03 -14.60
N ARG A 182 -1.50 2.09 -14.15
CA ARG A 182 -0.67 2.95 -15.03
C ARG A 182 0.34 2.11 -15.80
N ARG A 183 1.10 1.26 -15.10
CA ARG A 183 2.15 0.41 -15.71
C ARG A 183 1.57 -0.61 -16.69
N LEU A 184 0.45 -1.24 -16.37
CA LEU A 184 -0.20 -2.19 -17.28
C LEU A 184 -0.72 -1.51 -18.55
N VAL A 185 -1.39 -0.36 -18.43
CA VAL A 185 -1.87 0.41 -19.59
C VAL A 185 -0.71 0.80 -20.51
N VAL A 186 0.38 1.33 -19.95
CA VAL A 186 1.59 1.64 -20.72
C VAL A 186 2.15 0.39 -21.38
N LYS A 187 2.22 -0.73 -20.66
CA LYS A 187 2.78 -1.98 -21.18
C LYS A 187 1.95 -2.58 -22.32
N ARG A 188 0.63 -2.60 -22.19
CA ARG A 188 -0.29 -3.02 -23.25
C ARG A 188 -0.15 -2.15 -24.49
N TRP A 189 -0.04 -0.83 -24.30
CA TRP A 189 0.23 0.09 -25.40
C TRP A 189 1.59 -0.18 -26.07
N THR A 190 2.67 -0.34 -25.31
CA THR A 190 3.99 -0.65 -25.91
C THR A 190 4.05 -2.02 -26.59
N ASN A 191 3.15 -2.93 -26.20
CA ASN A 191 2.96 -4.23 -26.85
C ASN A 191 2.15 -4.14 -28.16
N GLY A 192 1.75 -2.92 -28.58
CA GLY A 192 1.11 -2.66 -29.87
C GLY A 192 -0.40 -2.49 -29.83
N GLU A 193 -1.02 -2.50 -28.65
CA GLU A 193 -2.44 -2.21 -28.53
C GLU A 193 -2.74 -0.71 -28.66
N SER A 194 -3.91 -0.37 -29.21
CA SER A 194 -4.33 1.03 -29.36
C SER A 194 -4.70 1.64 -28.01
N GLN A 195 -4.14 2.81 -27.74
CA GLN A 195 -4.45 3.61 -26.55
C GLN A 195 -5.88 4.17 -26.65
N THR A 196 -6.83 3.41 -26.11
CA THR A 196 -8.27 3.70 -26.19
C THR A 196 -8.88 3.65 -24.79
N ARG A 197 -10.04 4.30 -24.60
CA ARG A 197 -10.85 4.14 -23.39
C ARG A 197 -11.15 2.68 -23.09
N HIS A 198 -11.39 1.89 -24.13
CA HIS A 198 -11.64 0.46 -24.01
C HIS A 198 -10.48 -0.27 -23.32
N LEU A 199 -9.25 -0.08 -23.81
CA LEU A 199 -8.05 -0.73 -23.23
C LEU A 199 -7.88 -0.41 -21.75
N ILE A 200 -8.04 0.86 -21.37
CA ILE A 200 -7.88 1.32 -19.98
C ILE A 200 -8.93 0.66 -19.08
N ARG A 201 -10.19 0.66 -19.52
CA ARG A 201 -11.30 0.06 -18.78
C ARG A 201 -11.18 -1.45 -18.70
N GLU A 202 -10.79 -2.10 -19.78
CA GLU A 202 -10.56 -3.55 -19.82
C GLU A 202 -9.43 -3.93 -18.84
N THR A 203 -8.34 -3.17 -18.82
CA THR A 203 -7.24 -3.35 -17.86
C THR A 203 -7.75 -3.19 -16.42
N LEU A 204 -8.49 -2.10 -16.15
CA LEU A 204 -9.06 -1.84 -14.83
C LEU A 204 -9.97 -2.99 -14.34
N TYR A 205 -10.87 -3.49 -15.19
CA TYR A 205 -11.88 -4.49 -14.79
C TYR A 205 -11.36 -5.93 -14.78
N ASN A 206 -10.31 -6.25 -15.56
CA ASN A 206 -9.87 -7.64 -15.71
C ASN A 206 -8.49 -7.93 -15.12
N GLN A 207 -7.74 -6.90 -14.71
CA GLN A 207 -6.34 -7.06 -14.29
C GLN A 207 -6.02 -6.47 -12.91
N ILE A 208 -6.89 -5.63 -12.32
CA ILE A 208 -6.64 -5.01 -11.03
C ILE A 208 -7.59 -5.59 -9.97
N TYR A 209 -7.01 -6.11 -8.89
CA TYR A 209 -7.76 -6.74 -7.79
C TYR A 209 -7.24 -6.32 -6.43
N GLY A 210 -8.15 -6.09 -5.48
CA GLY A 210 -7.81 -5.57 -4.16
C GLY A 210 -8.71 -6.09 -3.05
N VAL A 211 -8.14 -6.36 -1.89
CA VAL A 211 -8.89 -6.69 -0.66
C VAL A 211 -8.41 -5.77 0.45
N ASP A 212 -9.34 -5.21 1.21
CA ASP A 212 -9.02 -4.53 2.47
C ASP A 212 -10.16 -4.73 3.47
N ILE A 213 -9.83 -4.81 4.76
CA ILE A 213 -10.82 -5.00 5.81
C ILE A 213 -11.67 -3.76 6.05
N ASN A 214 -11.17 -2.56 5.72
CA ASN A 214 -11.86 -1.30 5.89
C ASN A 214 -12.68 -0.93 4.63
N PRO A 215 -14.02 -0.90 4.70
CA PRO A 215 -14.86 -0.51 3.57
C PRO A 215 -14.57 0.91 3.05
N GLU A 216 -14.20 1.85 3.93
CA GLU A 216 -13.86 3.22 3.52
C GLU A 216 -12.57 3.26 2.70
N ALA A 217 -11.58 2.44 3.06
CA ALA A 217 -10.33 2.33 2.32
C ALA A 217 -10.59 1.76 0.91
N VAL A 218 -11.43 0.70 0.82
CA VAL A 218 -11.87 0.13 -0.46
C VAL A 218 -12.59 1.15 -1.34
N GLN A 219 -13.45 2.01 -0.76
CA GLN A 219 -14.09 3.10 -1.48
C GLN A 219 -13.07 4.12 -2.03
N ILE A 220 -12.05 4.47 -1.23
CA ILE A 220 -10.96 5.35 -1.66
C ILE A 220 -10.11 4.68 -2.76
N ALA A 221 -9.88 3.36 -2.70
CA ALA A 221 -9.18 2.63 -3.75
C ALA A 221 -9.97 2.64 -5.06
N ALA A 222 -11.27 2.35 -5.02
CA ALA A 222 -12.16 2.42 -6.19
C ALA A 222 -12.14 3.81 -6.81
N PHE A 223 -12.25 4.83 -5.97
CA PHE A 223 -12.16 6.23 -6.36
C PHE A 223 -10.85 6.58 -7.07
N SER A 224 -9.73 6.21 -6.46
CA SER A 224 -8.39 6.52 -7.00
C SER A 224 -8.18 5.83 -8.34
N LEU A 225 -8.68 4.60 -8.50
CA LEU A 225 -8.65 3.85 -9.75
C LEU A 225 -9.52 4.50 -10.85
N TYR A 226 -10.72 4.98 -10.51
CA TYR A 226 -11.55 5.71 -11.47
C TYR A 226 -10.90 7.01 -11.94
N LEU A 227 -10.34 7.79 -11.02
CA LEU A 227 -9.61 9.00 -11.39
C LEU A 227 -8.41 8.70 -12.27
N THR A 228 -7.68 7.63 -11.96
CA THR A 228 -6.52 7.20 -12.76
C THR A 228 -6.96 6.76 -14.14
N ALA A 229 -8.07 6.01 -14.25
CA ALA A 229 -8.61 5.60 -15.54
C ALA A 229 -9.07 6.80 -16.39
N LEU A 230 -9.69 7.81 -15.78
CA LEU A 230 -10.06 9.05 -16.46
C LEU A 230 -8.84 9.88 -16.89
N GLU A 231 -7.79 9.91 -16.07
CA GLU A 231 -6.54 10.62 -16.39
C GLU A 231 -5.79 9.95 -17.55
N LEU A 232 -5.81 8.61 -17.61
CA LEU A 232 -5.17 7.86 -18.69
C LEU A 232 -5.95 7.92 -20.01
N ASP A 233 -7.19 8.40 -20.00
CA ASP A 233 -8.12 8.38 -21.13
C ASP A 233 -7.98 9.64 -22.00
N TYR A 234 -7.05 9.57 -22.95
CA TYR A 234 -6.80 10.63 -23.94
C TYR A 234 -7.99 10.91 -24.86
N GLU A 235 -8.89 9.93 -25.08
CA GLU A 235 -10.09 10.13 -25.89
C GLU A 235 -11.07 11.08 -25.17
N LEU A 236 -11.11 11.02 -23.84
CA LEU A 236 -11.89 11.97 -23.03
C LEU A 236 -11.39 13.41 -23.20
N GLU A 237 -10.07 13.61 -23.32
CA GLU A 237 -9.50 14.94 -23.57
C GLU A 237 -9.93 15.51 -24.94
N GLN A 238 -10.04 14.65 -25.96
CA GLN A 238 -10.31 15.03 -27.34
C GLN A 238 -11.81 15.12 -27.68
N HIS A 239 -12.64 14.26 -27.09
CA HIS A 239 -14.06 14.09 -27.43
C HIS A 239 -14.92 14.03 -26.15
N ARG A 240 -15.20 15.18 -25.55
CA ARG A 240 -16.00 15.29 -24.31
C ARG A 240 -17.50 15.10 -24.57
N GLN A 241 -17.98 13.87 -24.73
CA GLN A 241 -19.42 13.56 -24.61
C GLN A 241 -19.74 13.11 -23.19
N LEU A 242 -20.06 14.10 -22.34
CA LEU A 242 -20.00 14.08 -20.87
C LEU A 242 -20.71 12.95 -20.11
N ALA A 243 -21.72 12.26 -20.65
CA ALA A 243 -22.55 11.36 -19.83
C ALA A 243 -22.16 9.88 -19.96
N ASP A 244 -22.11 9.35 -21.18
CA ASP A 244 -21.82 7.93 -21.40
C ASP A 244 -20.33 7.61 -21.20
N ASP A 245 -19.47 8.58 -21.51
CA ASP A 245 -18.01 8.46 -21.41
C ASP A 245 -17.49 8.43 -19.97
N LEU A 246 -18.29 8.89 -19.00
CA LEU A 246 -17.94 8.86 -17.58
C LEU A 246 -18.48 7.65 -16.85
N LYS A 247 -19.36 6.85 -17.48
CA LYS A 247 -19.98 5.72 -16.81
C LYS A 247 -19.01 4.54 -16.68
N PHE A 248 -18.71 4.14 -15.45
CA PHE A 248 -17.87 2.98 -15.17
C PHE A 248 -18.71 1.70 -15.01
N GLN A 249 -18.06 0.54 -14.81
CA GLN A 249 -18.65 -0.64 -14.18
C GLN A 249 -18.30 -0.63 -12.70
N LYS A 250 -19.12 -1.30 -11.88
CA LYS A 250 -18.87 -1.38 -10.44
C LYS A 250 -17.60 -2.19 -10.15
N LEU A 251 -16.67 -1.63 -9.39
CA LEU A 251 -15.46 -2.29 -8.90
C LEU A 251 -15.69 -2.99 -7.56
N ILE A 252 -16.45 -2.38 -6.65
CA ILE A 252 -16.66 -2.93 -5.31
C ILE A 252 -17.61 -4.13 -5.38
N GLY A 253 -17.11 -5.29 -4.96
CA GLY A 253 -17.77 -6.59 -5.07
C GLY A 253 -17.40 -7.39 -6.32
N ASN A 254 -16.64 -6.82 -7.26
CA ASN A 254 -16.19 -7.51 -8.48
C ASN A 254 -14.66 -7.63 -8.55
N ASN A 255 -13.96 -6.52 -8.28
CA ASN A 255 -12.50 -6.40 -8.31
C ASN A 255 -11.94 -6.04 -6.94
N LEU A 256 -12.68 -5.21 -6.20
CA LEU A 256 -12.31 -4.71 -4.89
C LEU A 256 -13.26 -5.24 -3.82
N PHE A 257 -12.72 -5.73 -2.72
CA PHE A 257 -13.49 -6.40 -1.68
C PHE A 257 -13.22 -5.81 -0.31
N ALA A 258 -14.28 -5.31 0.33
CA ALA A 258 -14.27 -4.94 1.74
C ALA A 258 -14.45 -6.20 2.60
N SER A 259 -13.34 -6.87 2.93
CA SER A 259 -13.35 -8.18 3.60
C SER A 259 -12.06 -8.42 4.36
N ASP A 260 -12.13 -9.24 5.41
CA ASP A 260 -10.92 -9.75 6.05
C ASP A 260 -10.21 -10.71 5.09
N ALA A 261 -8.98 -10.37 4.70
CA ALA A 261 -8.18 -11.19 3.79
C ALA A 261 -7.98 -12.62 4.31
N PHE A 262 -8.01 -12.84 5.63
CA PHE A 262 -7.85 -14.15 6.27
C PHE A 262 -9.16 -14.91 6.44
N ASP A 263 -10.31 -14.32 6.10
CA ASP A 263 -11.58 -15.04 6.02
C ASP A 263 -11.61 -15.90 4.75
N GLU A 264 -11.38 -17.20 4.92
CA GLU A 264 -11.42 -18.19 3.84
C GLU A 264 -12.83 -18.42 3.29
N THR A 265 -13.88 -17.93 3.97
CA THR A 265 -15.28 -18.03 3.54
C THR A 265 -15.77 -16.82 2.77
N ALA A 266 -15.01 -15.73 2.75
CA ALA A 266 -15.36 -14.50 2.06
C ALA A 266 -15.57 -14.73 0.56
N GLU A 267 -16.51 -13.99 -0.03
CA GLU A 267 -16.99 -14.18 -1.41
C GLU A 267 -15.86 -14.11 -2.46
N PHE A 268 -14.87 -13.24 -2.23
CA PHE A 268 -13.74 -13.08 -3.16
C PHE A 268 -12.95 -14.38 -3.38
N ASN A 269 -12.93 -15.30 -2.40
CA ASN A 269 -12.24 -16.59 -2.54
C ASN A 269 -12.88 -17.48 -3.62
N GLN A 270 -14.16 -17.25 -3.96
CA GLN A 270 -14.93 -18.07 -4.91
C GLN A 270 -14.81 -17.55 -6.36
N ILE A 271 -14.19 -16.39 -6.54
CA ILE A 271 -14.02 -15.76 -7.85
C ILE A 271 -12.93 -16.52 -8.64
N GLU A 272 -13.11 -16.62 -9.95
CA GLU A 272 -12.27 -17.41 -10.85
C GLU A 272 -10.77 -17.09 -10.69
N GLN A 273 -10.44 -15.80 -10.65
CA GLN A 273 -9.08 -15.30 -10.56
C GLN A 273 -8.37 -15.77 -9.27
N PHE A 274 -9.10 -15.80 -8.15
CA PHE A 274 -8.59 -16.27 -6.85
C PHE A 274 -8.53 -17.79 -6.80
N THR A 275 -9.59 -18.48 -7.24
CA THR A 275 -9.69 -19.95 -7.21
C THR A 275 -8.62 -20.62 -8.07
N HIS A 276 -8.38 -20.07 -9.27
CA HIS A 276 -7.43 -20.63 -10.23
C HIS A 276 -6.03 -19.99 -10.15
N LYS A 277 -5.75 -19.18 -9.12
CA LYS A 277 -4.43 -18.57 -8.89
C LYS A 277 -3.91 -17.82 -10.13
N GLN A 278 -4.75 -17.01 -10.76
CA GLN A 278 -4.43 -16.35 -12.03
C GLN A 278 -3.63 -15.05 -11.87
N PHE A 279 -3.13 -14.75 -10.67
CA PHE A 279 -2.38 -13.53 -10.41
C PHE A 279 -0.92 -13.66 -10.85
N SER A 280 -0.53 -12.84 -11.83
CA SER A 280 0.85 -12.71 -12.27
C SER A 280 1.69 -11.93 -11.27
N ALA A 281 1.07 -11.01 -10.52
CA ALA A 281 1.73 -10.30 -9.43
C ALA A 281 0.87 -10.17 -8.17
N ILE A 282 1.53 -10.26 -7.01
CA ILE A 282 0.94 -9.93 -5.71
C ILE A 282 1.82 -8.88 -5.05
N VAL A 283 1.26 -7.70 -4.82
CA VAL A 283 1.98 -6.52 -4.34
C VAL A 283 1.28 -5.90 -3.14
N GLY A 284 1.97 -5.04 -2.38
CA GLY A 284 1.32 -4.30 -1.29
C GLY A 284 2.24 -3.97 -0.12
N ASN A 285 1.65 -3.30 0.87
CA ASN A 285 2.27 -3.00 2.16
C ASN A 285 1.34 -3.49 3.29
N PRO A 286 1.35 -4.79 3.61
CA PRO A 286 0.48 -5.34 4.65
C PRO A 286 0.78 -4.71 6.02
N PRO A 287 -0.21 -4.65 6.94
CA PRO A 287 -0.04 -4.03 8.25
C PRO A 287 1.01 -4.74 9.12
N TRP A 288 1.89 -3.97 9.76
CA TRP A 288 3.02 -4.53 10.53
C TRP A 288 2.68 -4.83 12.00
N THR A 289 1.92 -3.93 12.64
CA THR A 289 1.61 -4.02 14.06
C THR A 289 0.24 -4.63 14.28
N LYS A 290 0.17 -5.51 15.28
CA LYS A 290 -1.07 -6.21 15.64
C LYS A 290 -2.08 -5.21 16.23
N PRO A 291 -3.29 -5.08 15.65
CA PRO A 291 -4.43 -4.63 16.43
C PRO A 291 -4.64 -5.63 17.58
N LYS A 292 -5.27 -5.21 18.69
CA LYS A 292 -5.62 -6.09 19.82
C LYS A 292 -6.51 -7.30 19.41
N SER A 293 -7.00 -7.35 18.17
CA SER A 293 -7.96 -8.31 17.64
C SER A 293 -7.53 -9.04 16.36
N ASN A 294 -6.26 -9.38 16.16
CA ASN A 294 -5.83 -10.15 14.98
C ASN A 294 -6.16 -11.67 15.06
N LYS A 295 -7.39 -12.03 15.42
CA LYS A 295 -7.78 -13.43 15.66
C LYS A 295 -7.79 -14.27 14.38
N SER A 296 -8.22 -13.71 13.25
CA SER A 296 -8.35 -14.42 11.98
C SER A 296 -6.99 -14.82 11.40
N ALA A 297 -6.03 -13.89 11.32
CA ALA A 297 -4.68 -14.20 10.86
C ALA A 297 -3.98 -15.25 11.74
N GLU A 298 -4.16 -15.17 13.07
CA GLU A 298 -3.66 -16.18 13.99
C GLU A 298 -4.30 -17.54 13.77
N GLN A 299 -5.62 -17.60 13.61
CA GLN A 299 -6.35 -18.85 13.33
C GLN A 299 -5.88 -19.47 12.00
N TYR A 300 -5.76 -18.65 10.96
CA TYR A 300 -5.26 -19.06 9.65
C TYR A 300 -3.86 -19.67 9.73
N CYS A 301 -2.94 -19.04 10.49
CA CYS A 301 -1.57 -19.54 10.65
C CYS A 301 -1.50 -20.78 11.54
N LYS A 302 -2.37 -20.91 12.56
CA LYS A 302 -2.41 -22.09 13.45
C LYS A 302 -2.99 -23.34 12.78
N ARG A 303 -3.65 -23.19 11.62
CA ARG A 303 -4.23 -24.30 10.88
C ARG A 303 -3.15 -25.25 10.38
N LYS A 304 -3.26 -26.53 10.77
CA LYS A 304 -2.34 -27.60 10.35
C LYS A 304 -2.51 -27.91 8.87
N ARG A 305 -1.40 -27.95 8.14
CA ARG A 305 -1.32 -28.28 6.71
C ARG A 305 -0.20 -29.32 6.49
N PRO A 306 -0.36 -30.56 6.99
CA PRO A 306 0.68 -31.59 6.92
C PRO A 306 1.09 -31.89 5.46
N ASP A 307 0.13 -31.88 4.53
CA ASP A 307 0.35 -32.15 3.11
C ASP A 307 1.25 -31.11 2.42
N PHE A 308 1.37 -29.92 3.02
CA PHE A 308 2.20 -28.82 2.53
C PHE A 308 3.49 -28.63 3.35
N GLY A 309 3.80 -29.56 4.27
CA GLY A 309 5.00 -29.50 5.12
C GLY A 309 4.85 -28.67 6.39
N TYR A 310 3.62 -28.29 6.78
CA TYR A 310 3.34 -27.46 7.95
C TYR A 310 2.39 -28.18 8.94
N PRO A 311 2.82 -29.30 9.55
CA PRO A 311 1.97 -30.13 10.41
C PRO A 311 1.52 -29.43 11.69
N ASP A 312 2.23 -28.39 12.13
CA ASP A 312 1.92 -27.59 13.32
C ASP A 312 1.41 -26.18 12.99
N GLY A 313 1.05 -25.95 11.72
CA GLY A 313 0.70 -24.64 11.20
C GLY A 313 1.89 -23.86 10.66
N TYR A 314 1.59 -22.70 10.07
CA TYR A 314 2.57 -21.83 9.46
C TYR A 314 3.44 -21.11 10.50
N PRO A 315 4.79 -21.19 10.39
CA PRO A 315 5.69 -20.49 11.30
C PRO A 315 5.64 -18.97 11.12
N THR A 316 5.51 -18.24 12.22
CA THR A 316 5.51 -16.77 12.24
C THR A 316 6.37 -16.24 13.39
N ALA A 317 6.97 -15.06 13.19
CA ALA A 317 7.74 -14.40 14.24
C ALA A 317 6.81 -13.78 15.30
N TYR A 318 7.26 -13.67 16.56
CA TYR A 318 6.63 -12.81 17.58
C TYR A 318 5.10 -12.91 17.73
N GLY A 319 4.52 -14.11 17.56
CA GLY A 319 3.09 -14.37 17.73
C GLY A 319 2.20 -13.90 16.57
N THR A 320 2.63 -14.04 15.32
CA THR A 320 1.82 -13.76 14.11
C THR A 320 1.46 -12.27 13.93
N PRO A 321 2.45 -11.39 13.66
CA PRO A 321 2.14 -10.08 13.11
C PRO A 321 1.45 -10.25 11.74
N PRO A 322 0.57 -9.31 11.34
CA PRO A 322 -0.24 -9.49 10.14
C PRO A 322 0.61 -9.65 8.88
N ASP A 323 1.66 -8.85 8.67
CA ASP A 323 2.58 -8.94 7.54
C ASP A 323 3.16 -10.36 7.32
N GLN A 324 3.54 -11.06 8.40
CA GLN A 324 3.98 -12.45 8.34
C GLN A 324 2.86 -13.42 7.98
N ALA A 325 1.64 -13.18 8.47
CA ALA A 325 0.48 -13.97 8.10
C ALA A 325 0.09 -13.76 6.63
N PHE A 326 0.18 -12.52 6.13
CA PHE A 326 -0.06 -12.19 4.72
C PHE A 326 0.89 -12.93 3.81
N LEU A 327 2.19 -13.04 4.15
CA LEU A 327 3.12 -13.88 3.39
C LEU A 327 2.65 -15.33 3.23
N TRP A 328 1.95 -15.89 4.21
CA TRP A 328 1.36 -17.21 4.06
C TRP A 328 0.07 -17.18 3.25
N ARG A 329 -0.78 -16.17 3.48
CA ARG A 329 -2.07 -16.01 2.80
C ARG A 329 -1.94 -15.79 1.30
N ILE A 330 -0.94 -15.03 0.85
CA ILE A 330 -0.68 -14.85 -0.59
C ILE A 330 -0.38 -16.19 -1.29
N GLY A 331 0.11 -17.20 -0.56
CA GLY A 331 0.40 -18.53 -1.09
C GLY A 331 -0.83 -19.29 -1.56
N ASP A 332 -2.02 -18.91 -1.06
CA ASP A 332 -3.30 -19.45 -1.52
C ASP A 332 -3.61 -18.99 -2.95
N PHE A 333 -3.10 -17.82 -3.36
CA PHE A 333 -3.38 -17.19 -4.65
C PHE A 333 -2.18 -17.14 -5.60
N ALA A 334 -0.97 -17.43 -5.09
CA ALA A 334 0.26 -17.47 -5.87
C ALA A 334 0.50 -18.84 -6.54
N ASN A 335 1.00 -18.80 -7.77
CA ASN A 335 1.54 -19.94 -8.50
C ASN A 335 3.07 -19.75 -8.75
N ASP A 336 3.72 -20.71 -9.39
CA ASP A 336 5.19 -20.70 -9.60
C ASP A 336 5.70 -19.53 -10.45
N LYS A 337 4.83 -18.87 -11.24
CA LYS A 337 5.14 -17.71 -12.07
C LYS A 337 4.76 -16.39 -11.42
N THR A 338 4.03 -16.41 -10.30
CA THR A 338 3.61 -15.19 -9.62
C THR A 338 4.82 -14.42 -9.09
N CYS A 339 4.96 -13.16 -9.48
CA CYS A 339 5.93 -12.23 -8.91
C CYS A 339 5.34 -11.57 -7.65
N ILE A 340 6.09 -11.59 -6.55
CA ILE A 340 5.65 -11.07 -5.26
C ILE A 340 6.50 -9.83 -4.94
N GLY A 341 5.86 -8.73 -4.56
CA GLY A 341 6.55 -7.49 -4.17
C GLY A 341 5.91 -6.85 -2.95
N LEU A 342 6.47 -7.07 -1.77
CA LEU A 342 5.88 -6.61 -0.51
C LEU A 342 6.81 -5.71 0.29
N ILE A 343 6.23 -4.69 0.93
CA ILE A 343 6.88 -3.90 1.97
C ILE A 343 6.51 -4.51 3.32
N LEU A 344 7.51 -4.91 4.10
CA LEU A 344 7.36 -5.72 5.31
C LEU A 344 8.08 -5.07 6.49
N HIS A 345 7.70 -5.48 7.70
CA HIS A 345 8.49 -5.17 8.88
C HIS A 345 9.81 -5.95 8.83
N GLY A 346 10.95 -5.25 8.91
CA GLY A 346 12.26 -5.87 8.77
C GLY A 346 12.66 -6.75 9.97
N LYS A 347 12.29 -6.36 11.19
CA LYS A 347 12.75 -7.03 12.43
C LYS A 347 12.57 -8.57 12.46
N PRO A 348 11.44 -9.17 12.04
CA PRO A 348 11.31 -10.63 11.91
C PRO A 348 12.47 -11.31 11.16
N PHE A 349 12.98 -10.71 10.09
CA PHE A 349 14.02 -11.31 9.26
C PHE A 349 15.43 -11.15 9.83
N PHE A 350 15.66 -10.15 10.68
CA PHE A 350 16.97 -9.90 11.31
C PHE A 350 17.05 -10.40 12.76
N SER A 351 16.01 -11.01 13.30
CA SER A 351 15.99 -11.41 14.71
C SER A 351 16.78 -12.69 15.00
N ASN A 352 17.33 -12.78 16.22
CA ASN A 352 17.91 -14.02 16.76
C ASN A 352 16.94 -14.82 17.65
N ASP A 353 15.67 -14.39 17.73
CA ASP A 353 14.58 -15.13 18.36
C ASP A 353 14.29 -16.45 17.62
N THR A 354 13.98 -17.51 18.36
CA THR A 354 13.77 -18.85 17.79
C THR A 354 12.57 -18.91 16.84
N ALA A 355 11.46 -18.26 17.18
CA ALA A 355 10.28 -18.23 16.31
C ALA A 355 10.56 -17.43 15.04
N ALA A 356 11.24 -16.28 15.17
CA ALA A 356 11.65 -15.47 14.03
C ALA A 356 12.61 -16.20 13.08
N LYS A 357 13.57 -16.97 13.60
CA LYS A 357 14.46 -17.82 12.79
C LYS A 357 13.68 -18.84 11.98
N LYS A 358 12.77 -19.58 12.63
CA LYS A 358 11.92 -20.61 11.97
C LYS A 358 11.01 -19.98 10.91
N ALA A 359 10.44 -18.80 11.19
CA ALA A 359 9.62 -18.07 10.24
C ALA A 359 10.43 -17.64 9.01
N LYS A 360 11.59 -16.99 9.22
CA LYS A 360 12.50 -16.59 8.14
C LYS A 360 12.91 -17.79 7.27
N GLU A 361 13.33 -18.89 7.90
CA GLU A 361 13.70 -20.12 7.21
C GLU A 361 12.56 -20.63 6.33
N SER A 362 11.37 -20.78 6.91
CA SER A 362 10.20 -21.31 6.21
C SER A 362 9.76 -20.42 5.06
N LEU A 363 9.81 -19.09 5.24
CA LEU A 363 9.42 -18.11 4.23
C LEU A 363 10.40 -18.04 3.06
N LEU A 364 11.71 -17.98 3.34
CA LEU A 364 12.74 -17.97 2.30
C LEU A 364 12.85 -19.30 1.55
N MET A 365 12.35 -20.40 2.12
CA MET A 365 12.24 -21.68 1.41
C MET A 365 10.93 -21.81 0.64
N ARG A 366 9.83 -21.23 1.15
CA ARG A 366 8.52 -21.24 0.47
C ARG A 366 8.50 -20.37 -0.78
N TYR A 367 9.14 -19.20 -0.72
CA TYR A 367 9.21 -18.25 -1.82
C TYR A 367 10.65 -18.05 -2.22
N LYS A 368 10.93 -18.12 -3.52
CA LYS A 368 12.27 -17.89 -4.06
C LYS A 368 12.56 -16.40 -4.13
N PRO A 369 13.39 -15.85 -3.23
CA PRO A 369 13.67 -14.42 -3.25
C PRO A 369 14.50 -14.07 -4.48
N LYS A 370 14.22 -12.90 -5.05
CA LYS A 370 15.02 -12.27 -6.12
C LYS A 370 15.81 -11.10 -5.59
N VAL A 371 15.13 -10.21 -4.87
CA VAL A 371 15.70 -9.01 -4.29
C VAL A 371 15.15 -8.82 -2.88
N ILE A 372 16.02 -8.54 -1.93
CA ILE A 372 15.64 -8.07 -0.60
C ILE A 372 16.31 -6.71 -0.40
N VAL A 373 15.51 -5.66 -0.26
CA VAL A 373 16.01 -4.31 0.04
C VAL A 373 15.83 -4.05 1.53
N ASN A 374 16.95 -3.93 2.25
CA ASN A 374 16.96 -3.57 3.65
C ASN A 374 16.95 -2.04 3.82
N LEU A 375 15.79 -1.48 4.16
CA LEU A 375 15.60 -0.06 4.40
C LEU A 375 15.89 0.33 5.86
N SER A 376 16.45 -0.57 6.68
CA SER A 376 16.71 -0.32 8.11
C SER A 376 17.73 0.79 8.38
N LYS A 377 18.43 1.33 7.37
CA LYS A 377 19.27 2.53 7.55
C LYS A 377 18.46 3.81 7.43
N LEU A 378 17.37 3.80 6.67
CA LEU A 378 16.57 4.99 6.32
C LEU A 378 15.43 5.29 7.30
N TYR A 379 15.09 4.38 8.22
CA TYR A 379 13.91 4.53 9.09
C TYR A 379 13.88 5.78 10.00
N ARG A 380 15.02 6.45 10.22
CA ARG A 380 15.09 7.71 11.00
C ARG A 380 15.14 8.97 10.13
N ASP A 381 15.03 8.81 8.82
CA ASP A 381 14.98 9.91 7.86
C ASP A 381 13.56 10.00 7.27
N ASP A 382 12.54 9.80 8.12
CA ASP A 382 11.11 9.92 7.80
C ASP A 382 10.62 9.01 6.65
N LEU A 383 11.19 7.80 6.55
CA LEU A 383 10.75 6.77 5.58
C LEU A 383 9.23 6.52 5.65
N PHE A 384 8.67 6.53 6.86
CA PHE A 384 7.23 6.59 7.09
C PHE A 384 6.96 7.72 8.08
N PRO A 385 6.09 8.70 7.78
CA PRO A 385 5.93 9.91 8.60
C PRO A 385 5.60 9.66 10.08
N ASN A 386 4.98 8.51 10.39
CA ASN A 386 4.48 8.17 11.73
C ASN A 386 5.08 6.88 12.30
N SER A 387 6.17 6.35 11.72
CA SER A 387 6.75 5.08 12.15
C SER A 387 8.27 5.05 12.04
N GLU A 388 8.94 4.73 13.15
CA GLU A 388 10.38 4.44 13.20
C GLU A 388 10.67 2.92 13.12
N ALA A 389 9.71 2.12 12.66
CA ALA A 389 9.97 0.69 12.48
C ALA A 389 10.88 0.46 11.26
N PRO A 390 11.87 -0.44 11.35
CA PRO A 390 12.74 -0.76 10.22
C PRO A 390 11.92 -1.52 9.17
N ALA A 391 11.90 -1.01 7.93
CA ALA A 391 11.22 -1.64 6.81
C ALA A 391 12.17 -2.52 5.97
N MET A 392 11.58 -3.47 5.26
CA MET A 392 12.24 -4.30 4.26
C MET A 392 11.33 -4.42 3.04
N ILE A 393 11.89 -4.41 1.84
CA ILE A 393 11.18 -4.82 0.62
C ILE A 393 11.60 -6.26 0.30
N LEU A 394 10.63 -7.11 0.01
CA LEU A 394 10.82 -8.46 -0.50
C LEU A 394 10.26 -8.55 -1.92
N ILE A 395 11.14 -8.81 -2.89
CA ILE A 395 10.79 -9.24 -4.24
C ILE A 395 11.09 -10.73 -4.38
N ALA A 396 10.09 -11.53 -4.72
CA ALA A 396 10.21 -12.99 -4.78
C ALA A 396 9.36 -13.61 -5.90
N GLU A 397 9.60 -14.89 -6.19
CA GLU A 397 8.73 -15.73 -7.02
C GLU A 397 7.86 -16.62 -6.12
N GLY A 398 6.64 -16.92 -6.55
CA GLY A 398 5.73 -17.86 -5.90
C GLY A 398 6.22 -19.32 -5.87
N LYS A 399 7.36 -19.60 -6.52
CA LYS A 399 8.07 -20.88 -6.56
C LYS A 399 8.87 -21.13 -5.28
N TYR A 400 9.00 -22.40 -4.88
CA TYR A 400 9.90 -22.83 -3.82
C TYR A 400 11.38 -22.62 -4.16
N SER A 401 12.18 -22.29 -3.15
CA SER A 401 13.63 -22.12 -3.29
C SER A 401 14.36 -23.44 -3.40
N GLU A 402 15.37 -23.48 -4.27
CA GLU A 402 16.27 -24.60 -4.48
C GLU A 402 17.64 -24.38 -3.83
N GLN A 403 18.43 -25.44 -3.68
CA GLN A 403 19.68 -25.41 -2.91
C GLN A 403 20.73 -24.44 -3.47
N ARG A 404 20.72 -24.20 -4.78
CA ARG A 404 21.69 -23.33 -5.47
C ARG A 404 21.15 -21.92 -5.71
N ASP A 405 19.93 -21.62 -5.28
CA ASP A 405 19.35 -20.32 -5.51
C ASP A 405 20.11 -19.22 -4.76
N THR A 406 20.14 -18.05 -5.40
CA THR A 406 20.76 -16.84 -4.90
C THR A 406 19.85 -15.66 -5.15
N PHE A 407 19.95 -14.63 -4.32
CA PHE A 407 19.20 -13.39 -4.46
C PHE A 407 20.10 -12.18 -4.22
N TYR A 408 19.64 -11.01 -4.65
CA TYR A 408 20.32 -9.74 -4.39
C TYR A 408 19.82 -9.14 -3.07
N PHE A 409 20.73 -8.91 -2.15
CA PHE A 409 20.51 -8.16 -0.93
C PHE A 409 21.04 -6.75 -1.11
N VAL A 410 20.15 -5.77 -1.01
CA VAL A 410 20.45 -4.35 -1.24
C VAL A 410 20.28 -3.61 0.08
N CYS A 411 21.24 -2.76 0.44
CA CYS A 411 21.13 -1.92 1.64
C CYS A 411 21.45 -0.46 1.30
N PRO A 412 20.43 0.34 0.93
CA PRO A 412 20.62 1.75 0.61
C PRO A 412 21.19 2.52 1.80
N GLU A 413 22.08 3.47 1.52
CA GLU A 413 22.62 4.39 2.52
C GLU A 413 21.74 5.61 2.69
N ARG A 414 21.91 6.30 3.82
CA ARG A 414 21.27 7.60 4.03
C ARG A 414 21.86 8.61 3.07
N SER A 415 21.01 9.31 2.33
CA SER A 415 21.42 10.44 1.51
C SER A 415 20.59 11.68 1.81
N ILE A 416 21.11 12.85 1.42
CA ILE A 416 20.37 14.10 1.54
C ILE A 416 19.17 14.14 0.59
N ASP A 417 19.27 13.47 -0.55
CA ASP A 417 18.20 13.39 -1.54
C ASP A 417 17.07 12.49 -1.06
N PHE A 418 17.37 11.42 -0.32
CA PHE A 418 16.33 10.66 0.39
C PHE A 418 15.59 11.54 1.40
N ARG A 419 16.31 12.25 2.28
CA ARG A 419 15.67 13.08 3.32
C ARG A 419 14.81 14.21 2.73
N ARG A 420 15.23 14.79 1.59
CA ARG A 420 14.54 15.95 0.98
C ARG A 420 13.45 15.56 0.01
N HIS A 421 13.64 14.48 -0.75
CA HIS A 421 12.81 14.15 -1.91
C HIS A 421 12.32 12.69 -1.89
N GLY A 422 12.75 11.89 -0.92
CA GLY A 422 12.45 10.46 -0.82
C GLY A 422 13.15 9.59 -1.88
N ILE A 423 14.17 10.10 -2.57
CA ILE A 423 14.91 9.37 -3.60
C ILE A 423 15.82 8.34 -2.93
N VAL A 424 15.66 7.07 -3.27
CA VAL A 424 16.50 5.98 -2.73
C VAL A 424 17.68 5.73 -3.67
N GLU A 425 18.88 6.11 -3.24
CA GLU A 425 20.11 5.87 -3.99
C GLU A 425 20.68 4.47 -3.71
N ILE A 426 20.97 3.73 -4.79
CA ILE A 426 21.53 2.37 -4.71
C ILE A 426 22.82 2.31 -5.52
N GLY A 427 23.95 2.47 -4.83
CA GLY A 427 25.29 2.21 -5.38
C GLY A 427 25.58 0.71 -5.52
N ALA A 428 26.46 0.34 -6.46
CA ALA A 428 26.83 -1.05 -6.73
C ALA A 428 27.46 -1.75 -5.51
N GLU A 429 28.17 -1.00 -4.66
CA GLU A 429 28.76 -1.42 -3.39
C GLU A 429 27.72 -1.84 -2.34
N HIS A 430 26.47 -1.40 -2.49
CA HIS A 430 25.36 -1.72 -1.60
C HIS A 430 24.58 -2.95 -2.05
N ILE A 431 24.91 -3.52 -3.22
CA ILE A 431 24.27 -4.70 -3.79
C ILE A 431 25.16 -5.93 -3.52
N LYS A 432 24.63 -6.90 -2.79
CA LYS A 432 25.33 -8.14 -2.42
C LYS A 432 24.55 -9.35 -2.91
N LYS A 433 25.22 -10.32 -3.52
CA LYS A 433 24.60 -11.58 -3.92
C LYS A 433 24.73 -12.60 -2.81
N LEU A 434 23.61 -13.11 -2.29
CA LEU A 434 23.57 -14.06 -1.17
C LEU A 434 22.93 -15.39 -1.58
N PRO A 435 23.45 -16.55 -1.14
CA PRO A 435 22.78 -17.84 -1.27
C PRO A 435 21.53 -17.91 -0.39
N VAL A 436 20.43 -18.43 -0.94
CA VAL A 436 19.13 -18.52 -0.24
C VAL A 436 19.22 -19.43 0.97
N VAL A 437 19.68 -20.67 0.78
CA VAL A 437 19.76 -21.67 1.85
C VAL A 437 20.60 -21.17 3.02
N SER A 438 21.84 -20.73 2.79
CA SER A 438 22.69 -20.25 3.89
C SER A 438 22.06 -19.07 4.63
N THR A 439 21.36 -18.18 3.90
CA THR A 439 20.66 -17.04 4.52
C THR A 439 19.44 -17.47 5.32
N ALA A 440 18.70 -18.48 4.86
CA ALA A 440 17.55 -19.04 5.57
C ALA A 440 17.98 -19.62 6.93
N PHE A 441 19.04 -20.43 6.94
CA PHE A 441 19.49 -21.16 8.13
C PHE A 441 20.42 -20.34 9.07
N ASP A 442 21.20 -19.37 8.57
CA ASP A 442 22.06 -18.53 9.42
C ASP A 442 21.38 -17.20 9.78
N SER A 443 21.11 -16.98 11.06
CA SER A 443 20.43 -15.77 11.56
C SER A 443 21.25 -14.49 11.45
N ASP A 444 22.57 -14.58 11.34
CA ASP A 444 23.43 -13.39 11.29
C ASP A 444 23.77 -12.99 9.85
N MET A 445 23.48 -13.83 8.86
CA MET A 445 23.88 -13.57 7.46
C MET A 445 23.36 -12.23 6.92
N LEU A 446 22.07 -11.93 7.13
CA LEU A 446 21.48 -10.64 6.74
C LEU A 446 22.06 -9.46 7.53
N LYS A 447 22.34 -9.64 8.83
CA LYS A 447 22.95 -8.59 9.68
C LYS A 447 24.36 -8.27 9.20
N VAL A 448 25.17 -9.29 8.95
CA VAL A 448 26.54 -9.11 8.47
C VAL A 448 26.54 -8.55 7.06
N ALA A 449 25.63 -9.00 6.18
CA ALA A 449 25.46 -8.42 4.86
C ALA A 449 25.04 -6.94 4.91
N THR A 450 24.45 -6.44 6.01
CA THR A 450 24.09 -5.03 6.16
C THR A 450 25.33 -4.14 6.44
N TRP A 451 26.29 -4.64 7.22
CA TRP A 451 27.39 -3.82 7.78
C TRP A 451 28.80 -4.25 7.37
N GLY A 452 28.96 -5.45 6.82
CA GLY A 452 30.26 -6.06 6.55
C GLY A 452 30.31 -6.80 5.21
N SER A 453 31.30 -7.66 5.09
CA SER A 453 31.68 -8.37 3.88
C SER A 453 31.62 -9.90 4.07
N ALA A 454 31.91 -10.65 3.00
CA ALA A 454 32.05 -12.10 3.08
C ALA A 454 33.16 -12.54 4.07
N ARG A 455 34.20 -11.72 4.26
CA ARG A 455 35.27 -12.01 5.24
C ARG A 455 34.75 -11.95 6.67
N ASP A 456 33.84 -11.04 6.95
CA ASP A 456 33.23 -10.88 8.28
C ASP A 456 32.30 -12.07 8.61
N ILE A 457 31.57 -12.58 7.61
CA ILE A 457 30.78 -13.81 7.75
C ILE A 457 31.69 -14.98 8.12
N TYR A 458 32.79 -15.17 7.38
CA TYR A 458 33.74 -16.25 7.65
C TYR A 458 34.39 -16.11 9.04
N LEU A 459 34.74 -14.89 9.44
CA LEU A 459 35.26 -14.61 10.78
C LEU A 459 34.24 -14.99 11.87
N ILE A 460 32.98 -14.57 11.73
CA ILE A 460 31.92 -14.89 12.70
C ILE A 460 31.68 -16.40 12.77
N GLN A 461 31.64 -17.08 11.62
CA GLN A 461 31.52 -18.55 11.58
C GLN A 461 32.69 -19.22 12.31
N LYS A 462 33.92 -18.77 12.06
CA LYS A 462 35.11 -19.28 12.74
C LYS A 462 35.07 -19.01 14.24
N LEU A 463 34.66 -17.82 14.67
CA LEU A 463 34.54 -17.47 16.10
C LEU A 463 33.50 -18.34 16.80
N ARG A 464 32.39 -18.69 16.14
CA ARG A 464 31.37 -19.61 16.69
C ARG A 464 31.86 -21.04 16.90
N THR A 465 32.93 -21.47 16.21
CA THR A 465 33.56 -22.77 16.47
C THR A 465 34.41 -22.79 17.74
N LEU A 466 34.73 -21.62 18.29
CA LEU A 466 35.46 -21.50 19.54
C LEU A 466 34.49 -21.57 20.74
N PRO A 467 34.94 -22.05 21.91
CA PRO A 467 34.10 -22.10 23.10
C PRO A 467 33.66 -20.69 23.50
N LYS A 468 32.46 -20.58 24.06
CA LYS A 468 31.95 -19.28 24.52
C LYS A 468 32.78 -18.77 25.69
N ILE A 469 32.90 -17.45 25.83
CA ILE A 469 33.62 -16.86 26.98
C ILE A 469 33.00 -17.33 28.30
N GLU A 470 31.68 -17.48 28.37
CA GLU A 470 30.98 -17.99 29.57
C GLU A 470 31.42 -19.41 29.95
N GLU A 471 31.70 -20.26 28.96
CA GLU A 471 32.17 -21.63 29.15
C GLU A 471 33.65 -21.68 29.58
N ILE A 472 34.45 -20.69 29.17
CA ILE A 472 35.89 -20.60 29.50
C ILE A 472 36.13 -19.88 30.82
N ALA A 473 35.38 -18.82 31.11
CA ALA A 473 35.65 -17.90 32.21
C ALA A 473 35.08 -18.37 33.56
N GLY A 474 34.20 -19.39 33.58
CA GLY A 474 33.59 -19.95 34.80
C GLY A 474 32.63 -19.01 35.54
N ASN A 475 32.74 -17.70 35.33
CA ASN A 475 31.85 -16.64 35.81
C ASN A 475 31.61 -15.63 34.67
N PRO A 476 30.37 -15.40 34.23
CA PRO A 476 30.10 -14.40 33.20
C PRO A 476 30.41 -12.99 33.72
N PRO A 477 31.12 -12.13 32.96
CA PRO A 477 31.34 -10.74 33.37
C PRO A 477 29.99 -10.01 33.42
N LYS A 478 29.73 -9.32 34.55
CA LYS A 478 28.44 -8.69 34.82
C LYS A 478 28.11 -7.48 33.92
N SER A 479 29.06 -6.97 33.13
CA SER A 479 28.83 -5.97 32.07
C SER A 479 30.07 -5.74 31.19
N GLY A 480 29.86 -5.45 29.89
CA GLY A 480 30.85 -4.80 28.99
C GLY A 480 31.65 -5.71 28.04
N PHE A 481 31.73 -5.27 26.78
CA PHE A 481 32.38 -5.81 25.55
C PHE A 481 33.32 -7.04 25.63
N LEU A 482 33.02 -8.03 24.76
CA LEU A 482 33.88 -9.18 24.45
C LEU A 482 35.15 -8.75 23.69
N LEU A 483 36.32 -8.91 24.31
CA LEU A 483 37.62 -8.87 23.65
C LEU A 483 38.25 -10.27 23.72
N VAL A 484 38.60 -10.83 22.56
CA VAL A 484 39.23 -12.16 22.43
C VAL A 484 40.70 -12.06 22.83
N ILE A 485 41.09 -12.66 23.94
CA ILE A 485 42.51 -12.91 24.26
C ILE A 485 42.81 -14.39 24.05
N ARG A 486 43.64 -14.69 23.05
CA ARG A 486 44.23 -16.01 22.85
C ARG A 486 45.26 -16.25 23.95
N LYS A 487 45.10 -17.29 24.77
CA LYS A 487 46.19 -17.79 25.63
C LYS A 487 47.32 -18.27 24.73
N MET A 488 48.39 -17.47 24.58
CA MET A 488 49.69 -17.99 24.17
C MET A 488 50.23 -18.79 25.37
N LYS A 489 50.46 -20.09 25.17
CA LYS A 489 51.29 -20.89 26.08
C LYS A 489 52.72 -20.35 25.96
N LEU A 490 53.29 -19.95 27.09
CA LEU A 490 54.74 -19.94 27.28
C LEU A 490 55.20 -21.39 27.55
#